data_AF-A0A959T7N0-F1
#
_entry.id   AF-A0A959T7N0-F1
#
_cell.length_a   1.000
_cell.length_b   1.000
_cell.length_c   1.000
_cell.angle_alpha   90.00
_cell.angle_beta   90.00
_cell.angle_gamma   90.00
#
_symmetry.space_group_name_H-M   'P 1'
#
loop_
_entity.id
_entity.type
_entity.pdbx_description
1 polymer ?
#
loop_
_entity_poly.entity_id
_entity_poly.type
_entity_poly.pdbx_seq_one_letter_code
_entity_poly.pdbx_strand_id
1 'polypeptide(L)'
;ASSIASAPTRSKKSARREKPRASENPKFIVDQARELDKLYRQHSAWVEKRRQGVLREGRLFASCARSALAKLYDFNRTITRIILAHEPIEAFFLAGTLRGICEDVIVLSYLNEVPNRNRDKLLYGMLKLGISSNLTGQAAFFSKNRPQQPVLHPGRDANTRMKREALQAEWEMLGWTLGRRQSSPSTRDIAQRSGLVEVYDFFYRFACDIVHFNPGVLLRFGWGDDDRSFRYSANNYNIYYQSFALVYGAYLWCLMLQVLRRHLKLPAAERDVEKQIITWLHQHKRWPEMVTWEEMNLDRPNARVNDFIHDVLVRLRVEGKPIIRRKKG
;
A
#
# COMPACT_ATOMS: atom_id res chain seq x y z
N ALA A 1 -42.89 51.72 -10.55
CA ALA A 1 -43.03 50.38 -11.14
C ALA A 1 -41.64 49.73 -11.20
N SER A 2 -41.30 48.95 -10.17
CA SER A 2 -40.03 48.23 -10.08
C SER A 2 -40.32 46.87 -9.47
N SER A 3 -40.49 45.90 -10.36
CA SER A 3 -40.76 44.50 -10.07
C SER A 3 -39.54 43.87 -9.40
N ILE A 4 -39.68 43.51 -8.12
CA ILE A 4 -38.71 42.68 -7.41
C ILE A 4 -39.02 41.22 -7.79
N ALA A 5 -38.15 40.63 -8.60
CA ALA A 5 -38.23 39.23 -8.97
C ALA A 5 -38.03 38.35 -7.71
N SER A 6 -39.06 37.60 -7.35
CA SER A 6 -39.05 36.61 -6.29
C SER A 6 -38.15 35.43 -6.67
N ALA A 7 -37.18 35.13 -5.80
CA ALA A 7 -36.32 33.96 -5.95
C ALA A 7 -37.15 32.66 -5.87
N PRO A 8 -36.83 31.63 -6.68
CA PRO A 8 -37.58 30.38 -6.67
C PRO A 8 -37.40 29.66 -5.32
N THR A 9 -38.52 29.42 -4.65
CA THR A 9 -38.62 28.60 -3.45
C THR A 9 -38.17 27.17 -3.77
N ARG A 10 -36.94 26.83 -3.36
CA ARG A 10 -36.44 25.45 -3.36
C ARG A 10 -37.43 24.57 -2.60
N SER A 11 -38.09 23.68 -3.34
CA SER A 11 -38.98 22.64 -2.84
C SER A 11 -38.35 21.95 -1.63
N LYS A 12 -39.04 22.04 -0.47
CA LYS A 12 -38.79 21.25 0.73
C LYS A 12 -39.17 19.79 0.46
N LYS A 13 -38.47 19.10 -0.44
CA LYS A 13 -38.45 17.64 -0.41
C LYS A 13 -37.73 17.26 0.87
N SER A 14 -38.50 16.75 1.82
CA SER A 14 -38.00 16.29 3.11
C SER A 14 -36.77 15.43 2.89
N ALA A 15 -35.66 15.87 3.47
CA ALA A 15 -34.44 15.10 3.55
C ALA A 15 -34.76 13.84 4.38
N ARG A 16 -35.24 12.79 3.71
CA ARG A 16 -35.16 11.42 4.21
C ARG A 16 -33.67 11.15 4.38
N ARG A 17 -33.13 11.52 5.55
CA ARG A 17 -31.77 11.19 5.95
C ARG A 17 -31.71 9.69 6.13
N GLU A 18 -31.30 9.02 5.06
CA GLU A 18 -31.00 7.60 5.09
C GLU A 18 -29.92 7.35 6.14
N LYS A 19 -30.24 6.40 7.02
CA LYS A 19 -29.34 5.71 7.95
C LYS A 19 -28.01 5.33 7.27
N PRO A 20 -26.93 5.17 8.05
CA PRO A 20 -25.57 5.52 7.65
C PRO A 20 -25.16 4.89 6.33
N ARG A 21 -24.90 5.73 5.31
CA ARG A 21 -24.22 5.37 4.06
C ARG A 21 -22.71 5.16 4.28
N ALA A 22 -22.29 4.59 5.43
CA ALA A 22 -20.94 4.06 5.54
C ALA A 22 -20.79 2.97 4.46
N SER A 23 -19.65 2.99 3.77
CA SER A 23 -19.51 2.46 2.41
C SER A 23 -19.71 0.95 2.27
N GLU A 24 -19.76 0.21 3.39
CA GLU A 24 -19.90 -1.24 3.42
C GLU A 24 -20.65 -1.69 4.68
N ASN A 25 -21.37 -2.80 4.57
CA ASN A 25 -22.02 -3.44 5.72
C ASN A 25 -20.93 -4.00 6.66
N PRO A 26 -20.87 -3.58 7.95
CA PRO A 26 -19.87 -4.08 8.90
C PRO A 26 -19.81 -5.62 8.98
N LYS A 27 -20.95 -6.29 8.81
CA LYS A 27 -21.00 -7.75 8.77
C LYS A 27 -20.27 -8.32 7.56
N PHE A 28 -20.43 -7.68 6.40
CA PHE A 28 -19.78 -8.10 5.16
C PHE A 28 -18.26 -8.05 5.28
N ILE A 29 -17.69 -6.93 5.74
CA ILE A 29 -16.23 -6.81 5.88
C ILE A 29 -15.66 -7.79 6.91
N VAL A 30 -16.39 -8.09 7.98
CA VAL A 30 -16.00 -9.10 8.98
C VAL A 30 -15.98 -10.50 8.38
N ASP A 31 -16.98 -10.85 7.57
CA ASP A 31 -17.03 -12.15 6.89
C ASP A 31 -15.89 -12.29 5.88
N GLN A 32 -15.61 -11.22 5.12
CA GLN A 32 -14.47 -11.12 4.20
C GLN A 32 -13.11 -11.27 4.93
N ALA A 33 -12.94 -10.57 6.05
CA ALA A 33 -11.72 -10.67 6.87
C ALA A 33 -11.54 -12.07 7.45
N ARG A 34 -12.62 -12.76 7.86
CA ARG A 34 -12.57 -14.13 8.38
C ARG A 34 -12.08 -15.12 7.33
N GLU A 35 -12.55 -14.97 6.08
CA GLU A 35 -12.13 -15.81 4.96
C GLU A 35 -10.64 -15.64 4.64
N LEU A 36 -10.18 -14.40 4.50
CA LEU A 36 -8.76 -14.10 4.28
C LEU A 36 -7.89 -14.54 5.46
N ASP A 37 -8.34 -14.34 6.70
CA ASP A 37 -7.62 -14.79 7.90
C ASP A 37 -7.33 -16.30 7.83
N LYS A 38 -8.33 -17.10 7.44
CA LYS A 38 -8.20 -18.54 7.23
C LYS A 38 -7.16 -18.88 6.16
N LEU A 39 -7.13 -18.16 5.04
CA LEU A 39 -6.15 -18.37 3.97
C LEU A 39 -4.73 -17.99 4.44
N TYR A 40 -4.56 -16.86 5.12
CA TYR A 40 -3.26 -16.47 5.67
C TYR A 40 -2.74 -17.44 6.73
N ARG A 41 -3.61 -18.05 7.55
CA ARG A 41 -3.18 -19.10 8.50
C ARG A 41 -2.61 -20.32 7.79
N GLN A 42 -3.09 -20.67 6.59
CA GLN A 42 -2.53 -21.77 5.81
C GLN A 42 -1.08 -21.47 5.38
N HIS A 43 -0.76 -20.20 5.10
CA HIS A 43 0.60 -19.74 4.82
C HIS A 43 1.51 -19.67 6.07
N SER A 44 0.96 -19.67 7.29
CA SER A 44 1.70 -19.29 8.51
C SER A 44 2.99 -20.07 8.71
N ALA A 45 2.94 -21.41 8.70
CA ALA A 45 4.11 -22.24 8.91
C ALA A 45 5.20 -22.01 7.85
N TRP A 46 4.80 -21.80 6.59
CA TRP A 46 5.73 -21.47 5.52
C TRP A 46 6.36 -20.09 5.71
N VAL A 47 5.56 -19.08 6.07
CA VAL A 47 6.06 -17.72 6.35
C VAL A 47 7.01 -17.73 7.54
N GLU A 48 6.70 -18.43 8.64
CA GLU A 48 7.57 -18.56 9.81
C GLU A 48 8.96 -19.07 9.43
N LYS A 49 9.00 -20.14 8.62
CA LYS A 49 10.26 -20.69 8.13
C LYS A 49 11.02 -19.71 7.21
N ARG A 50 10.30 -18.85 6.47
CA ARG A 50 10.92 -17.91 5.52
C ARG A 50 11.33 -16.59 6.13
N ARG A 51 10.68 -16.11 7.19
CA ARG A 51 11.08 -14.89 7.90
C ARG A 51 12.39 -15.07 8.67
N GLN A 52 12.75 -16.31 9.00
CA GLN A 52 14.05 -16.65 9.58
C GLN A 52 15.17 -16.53 8.54
N GLY A 53 16.34 -16.02 8.93
CA GLY A 53 17.50 -15.93 8.06
C GLY A 53 18.76 -15.51 8.79
N VAL A 54 19.91 -15.81 8.19
CA VAL A 54 21.21 -15.32 8.66
C VAL A 54 21.70 -14.28 7.66
N LEU A 55 22.00 -13.09 8.15
CA LEU A 55 22.64 -12.06 7.33
C LEU A 55 24.05 -12.54 6.99
N ARG A 56 24.32 -12.75 5.70
CA ARG A 56 25.64 -13.12 5.18
C ARG A 56 25.98 -12.22 4.02
N GLU A 57 27.27 -12.02 3.81
CA GLU A 57 27.77 -11.35 2.60
C GLU A 57 27.26 -12.08 1.35
N GLY A 58 26.86 -11.32 0.33
CA GLY A 58 26.28 -11.86 -0.89
C GLY A 58 24.88 -12.47 -0.74
N ARG A 59 24.17 -12.20 0.37
CA ARG A 59 22.77 -12.60 0.58
C ARG A 59 21.84 -11.47 1.03
N LEU A 60 22.22 -10.21 0.83
CA LEU A 60 21.45 -9.07 1.31
C LEU A 60 20.07 -9.01 0.66
N PHE A 61 19.97 -9.24 -0.66
CA PHE A 61 18.68 -9.30 -1.34
C PHE A 61 17.75 -10.37 -0.77
N ALA A 62 18.28 -11.56 -0.47
CA ALA A 62 17.47 -12.62 0.13
C ALA A 62 16.92 -12.19 1.50
N SER A 63 17.70 -11.48 2.30
CA SER A 63 17.24 -10.91 3.56
C SER A 63 16.17 -9.83 3.37
N CYS A 64 16.36 -8.91 2.42
CA CYS A 64 15.34 -7.90 2.08
C CYS A 64 14.04 -8.53 1.59
N ALA A 65 14.12 -9.54 0.72
CA ALA A 65 12.95 -10.28 0.23
C ALA A 65 12.18 -10.98 1.37
N ARG A 66 12.89 -11.60 2.33
CA ARG A 66 12.27 -12.22 3.51
C ARG A 66 11.64 -11.19 4.44
N SER A 67 12.32 -10.07 4.66
CA SER A 67 11.81 -8.98 5.48
C SER A 67 10.55 -8.35 4.87
N ALA A 68 10.54 -8.10 3.56
CA ALA A 68 9.37 -7.58 2.86
C ALA A 68 8.19 -8.57 2.87
N LEU A 69 8.46 -9.88 2.69
CA LEU A 69 7.45 -10.93 2.86
C LEU A 69 6.86 -10.92 4.27
N ALA A 70 7.70 -10.87 5.31
CA ALA A 70 7.27 -10.86 6.70
C ALA A 70 6.43 -9.60 7.01
N LYS A 71 6.92 -8.42 6.64
CA LYS A 71 6.22 -7.14 6.79
C LYS A 71 4.82 -7.18 6.18
N LEU A 72 4.70 -7.68 4.96
CA LEU A 72 3.42 -7.76 4.25
C LEU A 72 2.49 -8.84 4.83
N TYR A 73 3.03 -9.97 5.27
CA TYR A 73 2.25 -10.98 5.98
C TYR A 73 1.70 -10.41 7.29
N ASP A 74 2.55 -9.78 8.10
CA ASP A 74 2.18 -9.23 9.40
C ASP A 74 1.19 -8.07 9.24
N PHE A 75 1.32 -7.23 8.20
CA PHE A 75 0.32 -6.24 7.82
C PHE A 75 -1.06 -6.88 7.57
N ASN A 76 -1.10 -7.91 6.71
CA ASN A 76 -2.35 -8.59 6.35
C ASN A 76 -2.99 -9.32 7.54
N ARG A 77 -2.19 -9.96 8.39
CA ARG A 77 -2.66 -10.58 9.64
C ARG A 77 -3.15 -9.55 10.65
N THR A 78 -2.50 -8.39 10.70
CA THR A 78 -2.89 -7.30 11.60
C THR A 78 -4.22 -6.70 11.18
N ILE A 79 -4.42 -6.41 9.90
CA ILE A 79 -5.69 -5.84 9.43
C ILE A 79 -6.86 -6.81 9.61
N THR A 80 -6.68 -8.12 9.33
CA THR A 80 -7.74 -9.11 9.59
C THR A 80 -8.07 -9.18 11.09
N ARG A 81 -7.06 -9.18 11.97
CA ARG A 81 -7.26 -9.17 13.42
C ARG A 81 -8.05 -7.94 13.89
N ILE A 82 -7.67 -6.75 13.44
CA ILE A 82 -8.33 -5.48 13.79
C ILE A 82 -9.81 -5.50 13.38
N ILE A 83 -10.11 -5.96 12.16
CA ILE A 83 -11.48 -6.06 11.67
C ILE A 83 -12.29 -7.06 12.52
N LEU A 84 -11.73 -8.24 12.78
CA LEU A 84 -12.38 -9.29 13.56
C LEU A 84 -12.58 -8.91 15.04
N ALA A 85 -11.69 -8.09 15.59
CA ALA A 85 -11.78 -7.54 16.94
C ALA A 85 -12.70 -6.30 17.01
N HIS A 86 -13.23 -5.83 15.87
CA HIS A 86 -13.99 -4.59 15.76
C HIS A 86 -13.23 -3.35 16.27
N GLU A 87 -11.91 -3.31 16.08
CA GLU A 87 -11.06 -2.20 16.50
C GLU A 87 -11.06 -1.09 15.41
N PRO A 88 -11.64 0.08 15.68
CA PRO A 88 -11.96 1.02 14.61
C PRO A 88 -10.79 1.89 14.13
N ILE A 89 -9.95 2.37 15.04
CA ILE A 89 -9.08 3.53 14.77
C ILE A 89 -7.80 3.12 14.03
N GLU A 90 -7.35 1.88 14.19
CA GLU A 90 -6.04 1.43 13.71
C GLU A 90 -5.94 1.35 12.18
N ALA A 91 -7.04 1.08 11.48
CA ALA A 91 -7.01 0.87 10.03
C ALA A 91 -6.62 2.12 9.23
N PHE A 92 -7.04 3.31 9.65
CA PHE A 92 -6.64 4.57 9.01
C PHE A 92 -5.12 4.75 9.03
N PHE A 93 -4.50 4.52 10.20
CA PHE A 93 -3.06 4.67 10.37
C PHE A 93 -2.26 3.59 9.63
N LEU A 94 -2.81 2.39 9.52
CA LEU A 94 -2.20 1.30 8.75
C LEU A 94 -2.29 1.52 7.24
N ALA A 95 -3.35 2.15 6.73
CA ALA A 95 -3.56 2.33 5.30
C ALA A 95 -2.38 3.05 4.61
N GLY A 96 -1.73 4.01 5.28
CA GLY A 96 -0.54 4.70 4.75
C GLY A 96 0.67 3.77 4.52
N THR A 97 0.75 2.64 5.25
CA THR A 97 1.85 1.67 5.12
C THR A 97 1.82 0.89 3.81
N LEU A 98 0.66 0.81 3.14
CA LEU A 98 0.50 0.15 1.85
C LEU A 98 1.44 0.72 0.78
N ARG A 99 1.72 2.03 0.82
CA ARG A 99 2.69 2.64 -0.10
C ARG A 99 4.08 2.06 0.10
N GLY A 100 4.58 2.00 1.34
CA GLY A 100 5.89 1.43 1.62
C GLY A 100 5.98 -0.04 1.18
N ILE A 101 4.91 -0.82 1.39
CA ILE A 101 4.82 -2.21 0.92
C ILE A 101 4.85 -2.28 -0.62
N CYS A 102 4.09 -1.42 -1.30
CA CYS A 102 4.07 -1.34 -2.76
C CYS A 102 5.46 -0.99 -3.31
N GLU A 103 6.15 -0.02 -2.71
CA GLU A 103 7.53 0.34 -3.05
C GLU A 103 8.49 -0.85 -2.85
N ASP A 104 8.36 -1.61 -1.75
CA ASP A 104 9.13 -2.85 -1.53
C ASP A 104 8.90 -3.85 -2.68
N VAL A 105 7.65 -4.10 -3.08
CA VAL A 105 7.30 -5.01 -4.19
C VAL A 105 7.95 -4.56 -5.50
N ILE A 106 7.86 -3.28 -5.84
CA ILE A 106 8.40 -2.71 -7.08
C ILE A 106 9.91 -2.83 -7.12
N VAL A 107 10.59 -2.35 -6.08
CA VAL A 107 12.06 -2.34 -6.01
C VAL A 107 12.59 -3.78 -6.03
N LEU A 108 12.00 -4.68 -5.24
CA LEU A 108 12.43 -6.07 -5.20
C LEU A 108 12.12 -6.82 -6.49
N SER A 109 11.03 -6.48 -7.20
CA SER A 109 10.74 -7.03 -8.52
C SER A 109 11.84 -6.67 -9.52
N TYR A 110 12.22 -5.40 -9.60
CA TYR A 110 13.32 -4.97 -10.48
C TYR A 110 14.65 -5.62 -10.08
N LEU A 111 15.00 -5.56 -8.80
CA LEU A 111 16.24 -6.16 -8.31
C LEU A 111 16.31 -7.66 -8.56
N ASN A 112 15.17 -8.36 -8.62
CA ASN A 112 15.11 -9.78 -8.94
C ASN A 112 15.61 -10.11 -10.36
N GLU A 113 15.65 -9.13 -11.26
CA GLU A 113 16.14 -9.24 -12.63
C GLU A 113 17.61 -8.82 -12.77
N VAL A 114 18.15 -8.10 -11.78
CA VAL A 114 19.55 -7.66 -11.75
C VAL A 114 20.50 -8.83 -11.40
N PRO A 115 21.69 -8.96 -12.04
CA PRO A 115 22.68 -9.97 -11.67
C PRO A 115 23.04 -9.95 -10.18
N ASN A 116 23.18 -11.13 -9.57
CA ASN A 116 23.34 -11.29 -8.11
C ASN A 116 24.45 -10.40 -7.51
N ARG A 117 25.61 -10.30 -8.19
CA ARG A 117 26.75 -9.49 -7.72
C ARG A 117 26.40 -8.00 -7.61
N ASN A 118 25.66 -7.47 -8.57
CA ASN A 118 25.31 -6.05 -8.63
C ASN A 118 24.15 -5.74 -7.67
N ARG A 119 23.22 -6.68 -7.54
CA ARG A 119 22.04 -6.57 -6.68
C ARG A 119 22.39 -6.26 -5.21
N ASP A 120 23.32 -7.02 -4.64
CA ASP A 120 23.71 -6.86 -3.25
C ASP A 120 24.58 -5.63 -3.02
N LYS A 121 25.41 -5.25 -4.00
CA LYS A 121 26.15 -3.99 -3.97
C LYS A 121 25.22 -2.79 -3.93
N LEU A 122 24.18 -2.77 -4.77
CA LEU A 122 23.16 -1.72 -4.79
C LEU A 122 22.47 -1.61 -3.43
N LEU A 123 21.94 -2.72 -2.90
CA LEU A 123 21.26 -2.75 -1.61
C LEU A 123 22.18 -2.27 -0.47
N TYR A 124 23.44 -2.68 -0.50
CA TYR A 124 24.42 -2.27 0.51
C TYR A 124 24.77 -0.78 0.39
N GLY A 125 24.90 -0.25 -0.82
CA GLY A 125 25.08 1.17 -1.08
C GLY A 125 23.88 1.99 -0.62
N MET A 126 22.66 1.54 -0.92
CA MET A 126 21.41 2.15 -0.44
C MET A 126 21.36 2.18 1.09
N LEU A 127 21.68 1.06 1.74
CA LEU A 127 21.72 0.96 3.21
C LEU A 127 22.75 1.95 3.81
N LYS A 128 23.98 1.96 3.29
CA LYS A 128 25.05 2.85 3.76
C LYS A 128 24.69 4.33 3.62
N LEU A 129 24.14 4.71 2.47
CA LEU A 129 23.72 6.07 2.20
C LEU A 129 22.57 6.46 3.12
N GLY A 130 21.54 5.61 3.24
CA GLY A 130 20.39 5.83 4.11
C GLY A 130 20.77 6.02 5.58
N ILE A 131 21.60 5.12 6.14
CA ILE A 131 22.10 5.25 7.51
C ILE A 131 22.87 6.56 7.69
N SER A 132 23.77 6.89 6.75
CA SER A 132 24.58 8.11 6.85
C SER A 132 23.71 9.38 6.82
N SER A 133 22.73 9.45 5.91
CA SER A 133 21.78 10.55 5.82
C SER A 133 20.92 10.68 7.08
N ASN A 134 20.45 9.55 7.63
CA ASN A 134 19.64 9.54 8.85
C ASN A 134 20.45 9.98 10.07
N LEU A 135 21.71 9.55 10.20
CA LEU A 135 22.60 10.02 11.28
C LEU A 135 22.83 11.53 11.21
N THR A 136 23.01 12.08 10.01
CA THR A 136 23.17 13.54 9.84
C THR A 136 21.90 14.28 10.23
N GLY A 137 20.73 13.83 9.76
CA GLY A 137 19.44 14.44 10.11
C GLY A 137 19.12 14.33 11.61
N GLN A 138 19.35 13.16 12.20
CA GLN A 138 19.19 12.89 13.62
C GLN A 138 20.08 13.83 14.45
N ALA A 139 21.39 13.87 14.17
CA ALA A 139 22.32 14.71 14.91
C ALA A 139 21.94 16.20 14.85
N ALA A 140 21.52 16.69 13.67
CA ALA A 140 21.08 18.06 13.49
C ALA A 140 19.76 18.37 14.24
N PHE A 141 18.82 17.44 14.25
CA PHE A 141 17.56 17.61 14.99
C PHE A 141 17.79 17.63 16.50
N PHE A 142 18.55 16.67 17.03
CA PHE A 142 18.78 16.55 18.47
C PHE A 142 19.68 17.65 19.01
N SER A 143 20.73 18.06 18.28
CA SER A 143 21.56 19.19 18.72
C SER A 143 20.77 20.48 18.86
N LYS A 144 19.76 20.69 18.01
CA LYS A 144 18.90 21.88 18.05
C LYS A 144 17.77 21.79 19.07
N ASN A 145 17.08 20.65 19.16
CA ASN A 145 15.81 20.56 19.89
C ASN A 145 15.92 19.84 21.25
N ARG A 146 16.93 18.98 21.43
CA ARG A 146 17.14 18.14 22.62
C ARG A 146 18.63 17.86 22.84
N PRO A 147 19.48 18.90 23.03
CA PRO A 147 20.94 18.76 23.04
C PRO A 147 21.48 17.83 24.13
N GLN A 148 20.72 17.61 25.20
CA GLN A 148 21.07 16.71 26.30
C GLN A 148 20.87 15.22 25.98
N GLN A 149 20.14 14.87 24.92
CA GLN A 149 19.90 13.47 24.58
C GLN A 149 21.12 12.89 23.85
N PRO A 150 21.80 11.87 24.41
CA PRO A 150 22.93 11.25 23.73
C PRO A 150 22.41 10.52 22.48
N VAL A 151 22.99 10.86 21.33
CA VAL A 151 22.65 10.24 20.04
C VAL A 151 23.92 9.87 19.28
N LEU A 152 23.80 8.92 18.34
CA LEU A 152 24.88 8.63 17.41
C LEU A 152 25.09 9.81 16.47
N HIS A 153 26.35 10.20 16.29
CA HIS A 153 26.77 11.24 15.36
C HIS A 153 27.40 10.64 14.10
N PRO A 154 27.32 11.33 12.95
CA PRO A 154 28.09 10.95 11.77
C PRO A 154 29.60 10.94 12.10
N GLY A 155 30.29 9.83 11.84
CA GLY A 155 31.75 9.75 11.99
C GLY A 155 32.50 10.61 10.96
N ARG A 156 33.83 10.69 11.07
CA ARG A 156 34.69 11.44 10.10
C ARG A 156 34.48 10.96 8.66
N ASP A 157 34.18 9.68 8.47
CA ASP A 157 33.90 9.06 7.16
C ASP A 157 32.44 9.17 6.71
N ALA A 158 31.66 10.08 7.32
CA ALA A 158 30.28 10.35 6.91
C ALA A 158 30.18 11.22 5.65
N ASN A 159 31.15 11.10 4.73
CA ASN A 159 31.07 11.77 3.44
C ASN A 159 29.94 11.16 2.59
N THR A 160 28.73 11.70 2.77
CA THR A 160 27.51 11.29 2.05
C THR A 160 27.63 11.50 0.55
N ARG A 161 28.47 12.46 0.11
CA ARG A 161 28.72 12.72 -1.31
C ARG A 161 29.45 11.55 -1.98
N MET A 162 30.57 11.07 -1.41
CA MET A 162 31.28 9.92 -1.97
C MET A 162 30.40 8.67 -2.01
N LYS A 163 29.62 8.42 -0.95
CA LYS A 163 28.67 7.29 -0.89
C LYS A 163 27.58 7.41 -1.96
N ARG A 164 27.08 8.63 -2.21
CA ARG A 164 26.12 8.93 -3.28
C ARG A 164 26.71 8.67 -4.66
N GLU A 165 27.89 9.20 -4.95
CA GLU A 165 28.57 9.04 -6.25
C GLU A 165 28.86 7.55 -6.52
N ALA A 166 29.29 6.79 -5.51
CA ALA A 166 29.51 5.35 -5.64
C ALA A 166 28.21 4.58 -5.94
N LEU A 167 27.10 4.89 -5.24
CA LEU A 167 25.81 4.25 -5.51
C LEU A 167 25.25 4.65 -6.89
N GLN A 168 25.40 5.91 -7.27
CA GLN A 168 24.99 6.41 -8.58
C GLN A 168 25.71 5.65 -9.71
N ALA A 169 27.02 5.47 -9.61
CA ALA A 169 27.80 4.71 -10.60
C ALA A 169 27.31 3.25 -10.74
N GLU A 170 26.95 2.59 -9.63
CA GLU A 170 26.39 1.22 -9.67
C GLU A 170 25.03 1.15 -10.39
N TRP A 171 24.19 2.19 -10.28
CA TRP A 171 22.94 2.29 -11.03
C TRP A 171 23.18 2.62 -12.52
N GLU A 172 24.12 3.50 -12.83
CA GLU A 172 24.47 3.86 -14.21
C GLU A 172 25.03 2.65 -14.99
N MET A 173 25.80 1.77 -14.33
CA MET A 173 26.22 0.49 -14.91
C MET A 173 25.06 -0.44 -15.29
N LEU A 174 23.86 -0.23 -14.74
CA LEU A 174 22.63 -0.96 -15.09
C LEU A 174 21.76 -0.22 -16.12
N GLY A 175 22.34 0.81 -16.76
CA GLY A 175 21.71 1.58 -17.82
C GLY A 175 20.71 2.62 -17.34
N TRP A 176 20.84 3.10 -16.09
CA TRP A 176 20.06 4.26 -15.63
C TRP A 176 20.80 5.56 -15.95
N THR A 177 20.05 6.59 -16.35
CA THR A 177 20.57 7.95 -16.48
C THR A 177 20.10 8.76 -15.28
N LEU A 178 21.03 9.17 -14.41
CA LEU A 178 20.72 9.84 -13.16
C LEU A 178 21.22 11.29 -13.18
N GLY A 179 20.42 12.21 -12.64
CA GLY A 179 20.84 13.60 -12.47
C GLY A 179 21.91 13.74 -11.38
N ARG A 180 22.70 14.82 -11.43
CA ARG A 180 23.83 15.09 -10.50
C ARG A 180 23.48 15.02 -9.00
N ARG A 181 22.21 15.20 -8.63
CA ARG A 181 21.73 15.15 -7.23
C ARG A 181 21.07 13.81 -6.86
N GLN A 182 20.83 12.92 -7.82
CA GLN A 182 20.16 11.64 -7.62
C GLN A 182 21.19 10.53 -7.36
N SER A 183 21.03 9.80 -6.26
CA SER A 183 21.84 8.62 -5.96
C SER A 183 21.29 7.33 -6.57
N SER A 184 20.02 7.33 -6.97
CA SER A 184 19.27 6.18 -7.45
C SER A 184 18.09 6.67 -8.29
N PRO A 185 17.56 5.83 -9.20
CA PRO A 185 16.27 6.11 -9.85
C PRO A 185 15.17 6.22 -8.78
N SER A 186 14.12 6.98 -9.09
CA SER A 186 12.95 7.02 -8.21
C SER A 186 12.20 5.68 -8.25
N THR A 187 11.44 5.35 -7.21
CA THR A 187 10.61 4.13 -7.23
C THR A 187 9.60 4.15 -8.38
N ARG A 188 9.15 5.34 -8.81
CA ARG A 188 8.31 5.51 -10.00
C ARG A 188 9.03 5.08 -11.28
N ASP A 189 10.28 5.50 -11.46
CA ASP A 189 11.08 5.12 -12.63
C ASP A 189 11.31 3.60 -12.67
N ILE A 190 11.59 3.01 -11.50
CA ILE A 190 11.71 1.55 -11.35
C ILE A 190 10.38 0.86 -11.69
N ALA A 191 9.25 1.40 -11.24
CA ALA A 191 7.93 0.89 -11.55
C ALA A 191 7.65 0.93 -13.05
N GLN A 192 7.99 2.04 -13.73
CA GLN A 192 7.85 2.17 -15.16
C GLN A 192 8.68 1.12 -15.91
N ARG A 193 9.94 0.92 -15.53
CA ARG A 193 10.81 -0.11 -16.15
C ARG A 193 10.31 -1.53 -15.87
N SER A 194 9.65 -1.75 -14.74
CA SER A 194 9.11 -3.06 -14.33
C SER A 194 7.66 -3.32 -14.80
N GLY A 195 7.02 -2.37 -15.50
CA GLY A 195 5.62 -2.47 -15.91
C GLY A 195 4.61 -2.44 -14.75
N LEU A 196 4.93 -1.70 -13.68
CA LEU A 196 4.14 -1.55 -12.45
C LEU A 196 3.77 -0.08 -12.16
N VAL A 197 3.87 0.82 -13.15
CA VAL A 197 3.67 2.26 -12.94
C VAL A 197 2.25 2.60 -12.49
N GLU A 198 1.23 1.91 -12.99
CA GLU A 198 -0.17 2.13 -12.59
C GLU A 198 -0.39 1.71 -11.13
N VAL A 199 0.25 0.62 -10.71
CA VAL A 199 0.22 0.16 -9.32
C VAL A 199 0.88 1.22 -8.42
N TYR A 200 2.07 1.68 -8.81
CA TYR A 200 2.77 2.73 -8.09
C TYR A 200 1.94 4.02 -7.98
N ASP A 201 1.45 4.54 -9.10
CA ASP A 201 0.73 5.81 -9.15
C ASP A 201 -0.57 5.75 -8.32
N PHE A 202 -1.25 4.60 -8.30
CA PHE A 202 -2.43 4.37 -7.45
C PHE A 202 -2.09 4.43 -5.95
N PHE A 203 -1.15 3.60 -5.48
CA PHE A 203 -0.79 3.54 -4.06
C PHE A 203 -0.09 4.81 -3.58
N TYR A 204 0.70 5.45 -4.43
CA TYR A 204 1.35 6.72 -4.12
C TYR A 204 0.31 7.81 -3.87
N ARG A 205 -0.66 7.99 -4.77
CA ARG A 205 -1.72 9.01 -4.62
C ARG A 205 -2.52 8.79 -3.35
N PHE A 206 -3.03 7.57 -3.16
CA PHE A 206 -3.81 7.22 -1.98
C PHE A 206 -3.06 7.46 -0.66
N ALA A 207 -1.83 6.95 -0.54
CA ALA A 207 -1.09 7.11 0.71
C ALA A 207 -0.66 8.55 0.93
N CYS A 208 -0.30 9.30 -0.12
CA CYS A 208 -0.02 10.73 -0.04
C CYS A 208 -1.23 11.50 0.53
N ASP A 209 -2.44 11.19 0.09
CA ASP A 209 -3.66 11.82 0.61
C ASP A 209 -3.85 11.55 2.11
N ILE A 210 -3.45 10.37 2.60
CA ILE A 210 -3.58 9.99 4.01
C ILE A 210 -2.49 10.61 4.90
N VAL A 211 -1.24 10.61 4.44
CA VAL A 211 -0.09 10.99 5.28
C VAL A 211 0.29 12.46 5.16
N HIS A 212 -0.15 13.14 4.10
CA HIS A 212 0.04 14.58 3.92
C HIS A 212 -1.24 15.34 4.27
N PHE A 213 -1.09 16.65 4.47
CA PHE A 213 -2.25 17.52 4.65
C PHE A 213 -3.14 17.44 3.42
N ASN A 214 -4.32 16.85 3.59
CA ASN A 214 -5.36 16.79 2.57
C ASN A 214 -6.70 17.18 3.23
N PRO A 215 -7.28 18.34 2.88
CA PRO A 215 -8.57 18.78 3.42
C PRO A 215 -9.69 17.76 3.22
N GLY A 216 -9.72 17.05 2.08
CA GLY A 216 -10.71 16.01 1.81
C GLY A 216 -10.64 14.87 2.83
N VAL A 217 -9.43 14.38 3.13
CA VAL A 217 -9.23 13.35 4.16
C VAL A 217 -9.59 13.85 5.55
N LEU A 218 -9.27 15.11 5.90
CA LEU A 218 -9.68 15.70 7.18
C LEU A 218 -11.20 15.85 7.28
N LEU A 219 -11.88 16.21 6.20
CA LEU A 219 -13.34 16.33 6.17
C LEU A 219 -14.03 14.96 6.27
N ARG A 220 -13.40 13.86 5.81
CA ARG A 220 -13.89 12.49 6.09
C ARG A 220 -13.95 12.17 7.59
N PHE A 221 -13.20 12.89 8.42
CA PHE A 221 -13.31 12.73 9.87
C PHE A 221 -14.53 13.43 10.44
N GLY A 222 -15.15 14.40 9.76
CA GLY A 222 -16.34 15.08 10.26
C GLY A 222 -17.60 14.27 10.00
N TRP A 223 -18.36 13.95 11.04
CA TRP A 223 -19.69 13.33 10.89
C TRP A 223 -20.68 13.91 11.89
N GLY A 224 -21.93 14.09 11.47
CA GLY A 224 -22.97 14.75 12.25
C GLY A 224 -24.36 14.22 11.94
N ASP A 225 -25.24 14.24 12.94
CA ASP A 225 -26.67 13.92 12.73
C ASP A 225 -27.40 15.06 12.02
N ASP A 226 -26.85 16.27 12.05
CA ASP A 226 -27.34 17.45 11.36
C ASP A 226 -26.27 18.34 10.72
N ASP A 227 -26.72 19.33 9.95
CA ASP A 227 -25.85 20.23 9.18
C ASP A 227 -25.16 21.28 10.07
N ARG A 228 -25.38 21.22 11.39
CA ARG A 228 -24.91 22.22 12.36
C ARG A 228 -23.92 21.64 13.37
N SER A 229 -23.90 20.32 13.56
CA SER A 229 -23.11 19.65 14.58
C SER A 229 -22.30 18.49 13.99
N PHE A 230 -20.98 18.70 13.88
CA PHE A 230 -20.05 17.68 13.40
C PHE A 230 -19.11 17.24 14.53
N ARG A 231 -18.98 15.93 14.72
CA ARG A 231 -17.94 15.30 15.53
C ARG A 231 -16.83 14.82 14.61
N TYR A 232 -15.62 15.30 14.84
CA TYR A 232 -14.45 14.86 14.11
C TYR A 232 -13.81 13.64 14.77
N SER A 233 -13.65 12.56 14.01
CA SER A 233 -12.96 11.34 14.46
C SER A 233 -12.45 10.52 13.29
N ALA A 234 -11.24 9.96 13.43
CA ALA A 234 -10.72 8.96 12.49
C ALA A 234 -11.60 7.70 12.40
N ASN A 235 -12.48 7.48 13.40
CA ASN A 235 -13.45 6.39 13.39
C ASN A 235 -14.55 6.55 12.33
N ASN A 236 -14.91 7.78 11.94
CA ASN A 236 -16.10 8.03 11.11
C ASN A 236 -16.01 7.41 9.70
N TYR A 237 -14.80 7.10 9.25
CA TYR A 237 -14.55 6.47 7.93
C TYR A 237 -13.75 5.16 8.06
N ASN A 238 -13.77 4.53 9.24
CA ASN A 238 -12.93 3.37 9.53
C ASN A 238 -13.22 2.15 8.64
N ILE A 239 -14.49 1.85 8.36
CA ILE A 239 -14.91 0.69 7.56
C ILE A 239 -14.29 0.77 6.17
N TYR A 240 -14.29 1.97 5.57
CA TYR A 240 -13.62 2.19 4.29
C TYR A 240 -12.13 1.89 4.38
N TYR A 241 -11.42 2.41 5.38
CA TYR A 241 -9.99 2.18 5.53
C TYR A 241 -9.66 0.72 5.84
N GLN A 242 -10.51 0.04 6.60
CA GLN A 242 -10.43 -1.40 6.85
C GLN A 242 -10.55 -2.18 5.54
N SER A 243 -11.57 -1.87 4.73
CA SER A 243 -11.80 -2.54 3.45
C SER A 243 -10.64 -2.29 2.49
N PHE A 244 -10.20 -1.03 2.41
CA PHE A 244 -9.08 -0.64 1.56
C PHE A 244 -7.82 -1.40 1.95
N ALA A 245 -7.46 -1.41 3.23
CA ALA A 245 -6.29 -2.14 3.73
C ALA A 245 -6.40 -3.66 3.51
N LEU A 246 -7.59 -4.24 3.69
CA LEU A 246 -7.84 -5.66 3.49
C LEU A 246 -7.67 -6.08 2.02
N VAL A 247 -8.37 -5.40 1.10
CA VAL A 247 -8.37 -5.73 -0.34
C VAL A 247 -6.99 -5.47 -0.95
N TYR A 248 -6.43 -4.28 -0.73
CA TYR A 248 -5.17 -3.92 -1.35
C TYR A 248 -3.96 -4.57 -0.67
N GLY A 249 -4.05 -4.92 0.61
CA GLY A 249 -3.07 -5.77 1.29
C GLY A 249 -3.00 -7.18 0.68
N ALA A 250 -4.17 -7.78 0.40
CA ALA A 250 -4.27 -9.07 -0.29
C ALA A 250 -3.75 -9.00 -1.73
N TYR A 251 -4.07 -7.93 -2.45
CA TYR A 251 -3.54 -7.68 -3.79
C TYR A 251 -2.01 -7.64 -3.81
N LEU A 252 -1.40 -6.83 -2.92
CA LEU A 252 0.05 -6.74 -2.81
C LEU A 252 0.68 -8.06 -2.36
N TRP A 253 0.00 -8.85 -1.51
CA TRP A 253 0.46 -10.19 -1.11
C TRP A 253 0.63 -11.10 -2.32
N CYS A 254 -0.41 -11.24 -3.14
CA CYS A 254 -0.36 -12.04 -4.36
C CYS A 254 0.72 -11.50 -5.32
N LEU A 255 0.82 -10.18 -5.46
CA LEU A 255 1.84 -9.54 -6.30
C LEU A 255 3.26 -9.90 -5.86
N MET A 256 3.56 -9.79 -4.56
CA MET A 256 4.85 -10.14 -3.96
C MET A 256 5.20 -11.61 -4.21
N LEU A 257 4.25 -12.52 -3.98
CA LEU A 257 4.46 -13.96 -4.20
C LEU A 257 4.75 -14.27 -5.67
N GLN A 258 4.15 -13.54 -6.61
CA GLN A 258 4.41 -13.70 -8.05
C GLN A 258 5.80 -13.18 -8.44
N VAL A 259 6.15 -11.95 -8.02
CA VAL A 259 7.42 -11.33 -8.41
C VAL A 259 8.63 -12.03 -7.79
N LEU A 260 8.50 -12.54 -6.56
CA LEU A 260 9.59 -13.19 -5.83
C LEU A 260 9.47 -14.72 -5.79
N ARG A 261 8.56 -15.33 -6.57
CA ARG A 261 8.27 -16.77 -6.56
C ARG A 261 9.52 -17.65 -6.57
N ARG A 262 10.46 -17.36 -7.48
CA ARG A 262 11.71 -18.12 -7.63
C ARG A 262 12.60 -17.99 -6.39
N HIS A 263 12.69 -16.78 -5.84
CA HIS A 263 13.55 -16.49 -4.68
C HIS A 263 12.98 -17.05 -3.37
N LEU A 264 11.67 -16.96 -3.20
CA LEU A 264 10.96 -17.49 -2.03
C LEU A 264 10.81 -19.02 -2.07
N LYS A 265 11.08 -19.65 -3.23
CA LYS A 265 10.90 -21.09 -3.46
C LYS A 265 9.48 -21.54 -3.02
N LEU A 266 8.47 -20.88 -3.57
CA LEU A 266 7.06 -21.05 -3.19
C LEU A 266 6.57 -22.48 -3.55
N PRO A 267 6.26 -23.33 -2.54
CA PRO A 267 5.77 -24.70 -2.76
C PRO A 267 4.41 -24.76 -3.48
N ALA A 268 4.04 -25.92 -4.01
CA ALA A 268 2.76 -26.11 -4.70
C ALA A 268 1.55 -25.78 -3.81
N ALA A 269 1.51 -26.30 -2.58
CA ALA A 269 0.45 -26.03 -1.62
C ALA A 269 0.25 -24.52 -1.40
N GLU A 270 1.35 -23.78 -1.21
CA GLU A 270 1.27 -22.32 -1.03
C GLU A 270 0.81 -21.59 -2.30
N ARG A 271 1.12 -22.11 -3.49
CA ARG A 271 0.57 -21.57 -4.75
C ARG A 271 -0.94 -21.79 -4.85
N ASP A 272 -1.47 -22.86 -4.27
CA ASP A 272 -2.90 -23.10 -4.27
C ASP A 272 -3.64 -22.19 -3.28
N VAL A 273 -3.01 -21.83 -2.16
CA VAL A 273 -3.49 -20.75 -1.28
C VAL A 273 -3.41 -19.39 -1.98
N GLU A 274 -2.31 -19.09 -2.68
CA GLU A 274 -2.18 -17.86 -3.50
C GLU A 274 -3.34 -17.76 -4.51
N LYS A 275 -3.66 -18.85 -5.22
CA LYS A 275 -4.79 -18.89 -6.17
C LYS A 275 -6.13 -18.66 -5.47
N GLN A 276 -6.35 -19.20 -4.28
CA GLN A 276 -7.59 -18.95 -3.52
C GLN A 276 -7.73 -17.48 -3.16
N ILE A 277 -6.64 -16.81 -2.74
CA ILE A 277 -6.67 -15.36 -2.47
C ILE A 277 -6.93 -14.57 -3.75
N ILE A 278 -6.36 -14.97 -4.90
CA ILE A 278 -6.66 -14.36 -6.20
C ILE A 278 -8.13 -14.54 -6.58
N THR A 279 -8.68 -15.74 -6.40
CA THR A 279 -10.10 -16.00 -6.62
C THR A 279 -10.97 -15.14 -5.72
N TRP A 280 -10.62 -15.02 -4.44
CA TRP A 280 -11.29 -14.14 -3.48
C TRP A 280 -11.27 -12.68 -3.96
N LEU A 281 -10.10 -12.17 -4.36
CA LEU A 281 -9.94 -10.83 -4.92
C LEU A 281 -10.81 -10.59 -6.17
N HIS A 282 -10.90 -11.61 -7.04
CA HIS A 282 -11.74 -11.55 -8.23
C HIS A 282 -13.22 -11.62 -7.91
N GLN A 283 -13.64 -12.34 -6.87
CA GLN A 283 -15.03 -12.42 -6.41
C GLN A 283 -15.45 -11.18 -5.60
N HIS A 284 -14.48 -10.40 -5.12
CA HIS A 284 -14.74 -9.17 -4.41
C HIS A 284 -15.35 -8.12 -5.35
N LYS A 285 -16.67 -7.91 -5.21
CA LYS A 285 -17.51 -7.16 -6.17
C LYS A 285 -17.11 -5.70 -6.34
N ARG A 286 -16.60 -5.06 -5.29
CA ARG A 286 -16.19 -3.65 -5.30
C ARG A 286 -14.86 -3.52 -4.60
N TRP A 287 -13.86 -3.05 -5.32
CA TRP A 287 -12.60 -2.65 -4.70
C TRP A 287 -12.74 -1.21 -4.21
N PRO A 288 -12.32 -0.89 -2.98
CA PRO A 288 -12.45 0.47 -2.44
C PRO A 288 -11.77 1.52 -3.31
N GLU A 289 -12.52 2.50 -3.81
CA GLU A 289 -12.00 3.53 -4.72
C GLU A 289 -11.38 4.71 -3.93
N MET A 290 -10.33 5.35 -4.45
CA MET A 290 -9.70 6.52 -3.79
C MET A 290 -10.68 7.68 -3.56
N VAL A 291 -11.57 7.91 -4.52
CA VAL A 291 -12.69 8.85 -4.45
C VAL A 291 -13.96 8.04 -4.49
N THR A 292 -14.78 8.18 -3.47
CA THR A 292 -15.99 7.38 -3.28
C THR A 292 -17.23 8.05 -3.87
N TRP A 293 -18.26 7.26 -4.17
CA TRP A 293 -19.56 7.77 -4.62
C TRP A 293 -20.19 8.70 -3.59
N GLU A 294 -20.00 8.37 -2.30
CA GLU A 294 -20.46 9.17 -1.17
C GLU A 294 -19.90 10.60 -1.19
N GLU A 295 -18.61 10.74 -1.46
CA GLU A 295 -17.95 12.05 -1.53
C GLU A 295 -18.45 12.89 -2.71
N MET A 296 -18.88 12.22 -3.79
CA MET A 296 -19.45 12.87 -4.96
C MET A 296 -20.94 13.17 -4.82
N ASN A 297 -21.57 12.84 -3.68
CA ASN A 297 -23.02 12.88 -3.48
C ASN A 297 -23.79 12.10 -4.56
N LEU A 298 -23.21 10.99 -5.02
CA LEU A 298 -23.80 10.11 -6.01
C LEU A 298 -24.30 8.83 -5.31
N ASP A 299 -25.43 8.31 -5.78
CA ASP A 299 -25.88 6.99 -5.37
C ASP A 299 -24.95 5.93 -5.98
N ARG A 300 -24.70 4.87 -5.21
CA ARG A 300 -23.90 3.74 -5.70
C ARG A 300 -24.60 3.08 -6.88
N PRO A 301 -23.85 2.54 -7.86
CA PRO A 301 -24.42 1.64 -8.85
C PRO A 301 -25.20 0.52 -8.15
N ASN A 302 -26.39 0.20 -8.66
CA ASN A 302 -27.20 -0.85 -8.04
C ASN A 302 -26.42 -2.19 -8.04
N ALA A 303 -26.65 -3.03 -7.03
CA ALA A 303 -25.91 -4.27 -6.88
C ALA A 303 -26.03 -5.19 -8.11
N ARG A 304 -27.18 -5.17 -8.81
CA ARG A 304 -27.42 -5.99 -10.01
C ARG A 304 -26.56 -5.58 -11.20
N VAL A 305 -26.32 -4.28 -11.39
CA VAL A 305 -25.47 -3.73 -12.44
C VAL A 305 -24.02 -4.08 -12.15
N ASN A 306 -23.59 -3.95 -10.90
CA ASN A 306 -22.26 -4.41 -10.49
C ASN A 306 -22.10 -5.92 -10.68
N ASP A 307 -23.10 -6.72 -10.29
CA ASP A 307 -23.10 -8.17 -10.47
C ASP A 307 -23.04 -8.55 -11.95
N PHE A 308 -23.82 -7.88 -12.80
CA PHE A 308 -23.81 -8.12 -14.25
C PHE A 308 -22.47 -7.74 -14.88
N ILE A 309 -21.94 -6.54 -14.59
CA ILE A 309 -20.64 -6.09 -15.11
C ILE A 309 -19.54 -7.04 -14.62
N HIS A 310 -19.59 -7.41 -13.34
CA HIS A 310 -18.65 -8.34 -12.72
C HIS A 310 -18.70 -9.70 -13.40
N ASP A 311 -19.87 -10.32 -13.52
CA ASP A 311 -20.05 -11.62 -14.16
C ASP A 311 -19.57 -11.61 -15.62
N VAL A 312 -19.90 -10.56 -16.37
CA VAL A 312 -19.46 -10.41 -17.77
C VAL A 312 -17.94 -10.28 -17.84
N LEU A 313 -17.34 -9.36 -17.05
CA LEU A 313 -15.90 -9.11 -17.10
C LEU A 313 -15.07 -10.27 -16.53
N VAL A 314 -15.56 -10.92 -15.47
CA VAL A 314 -14.92 -12.08 -14.84
C VAL A 314 -15.00 -13.28 -15.78
N ARG A 315 -16.16 -13.58 -16.39
CA ARG A 315 -16.24 -14.66 -17.40
C ARG A 315 -15.34 -14.40 -18.59
N LEU A 316 -15.14 -13.14 -18.99
CA LEU A 316 -14.23 -12.77 -20.08
C LEU A 316 -12.73 -12.78 -19.66
N ARG A 317 -12.41 -12.71 -18.36
CA ARG A 317 -11.02 -12.65 -17.85
C ARG A 317 -10.51 -13.93 -17.17
N VAL A 318 -11.38 -14.73 -16.56
CA VAL A 318 -11.00 -15.78 -15.62
C VAL A 318 -10.93 -17.14 -16.29
N GLU A 319 -9.73 -17.46 -16.76
CA GLU A 319 -9.10 -18.77 -16.54
C GLU A 319 -7.59 -18.54 -16.29
N GLY A 320 -7.16 -18.60 -15.02
CA GLY A 320 -5.76 -18.83 -14.63
C GLY A 320 -4.71 -17.75 -14.95
N LYS A 321 -5.09 -16.54 -15.36
CA LYS A 321 -4.11 -15.51 -15.76
C LYS A 321 -3.46 -14.83 -14.54
N PRO A 322 -2.14 -14.62 -14.53
CA PRO A 322 -1.44 -13.91 -13.46
C PRO A 322 -1.93 -12.46 -13.32
N ILE A 323 -1.79 -11.87 -12.13
CA ILE A 323 -2.15 -10.45 -11.85
C ILE A 323 -1.37 -9.53 -12.80
N ILE A 324 -0.08 -9.80 -12.96
CA ILE A 324 0.76 -9.15 -13.97
C ILE A 324 0.78 -10.01 -15.23
N ARG A 325 0.28 -9.47 -16.35
CA ARG A 325 0.63 -9.99 -17.68
C ARG A 325 2.05 -9.53 -18.00
N ARG A 326 3.05 -10.39 -17.79
CA ARG A 326 4.41 -10.11 -18.29
C ARG A 326 4.30 -9.90 -19.80
N LYS A 327 4.67 -8.71 -20.28
CA LYS A 327 4.98 -8.53 -21.70
C LYS A 327 6.12 -9.50 -21.99
N LYS A 328 5.92 -10.44 -22.93
CA LYS A 328 7.05 -11.20 -23.48
C LYS A 328 7.94 -10.16 -24.15
N GLY A 329 9.08 -9.89 -23.52
CA GLY A 329 10.17 -9.11 -24.10
C GLY A 329 10.94 -9.92 -25.11
#